data_AF-A0A7W7WG08-F1
#
_entry.id   AF-A0A7W7WG08-F1
#
_cell.length_a   1.000
_cell.length_b   1.000
_cell.length_c   1.000
_cell.angle_alpha   90.00
_cell.angle_beta   90.00
_cell.angle_gamma   90.00
#
_symmetry.space_group_name_H-M   'P 1'
#
loop_
_entity.id
_entity.type
_entity.pdbx_description
1 polymer ?
#
loop_
_entity_poly.entity_id
_entity_poly.type
_entity_poly.pdbx_seq_one_letter_code
_entity_poly.pdbx_strand_id
1 'polypeptide(L)'
;MAIGSRLPRGFAAVSTVLLSLAAVPLTASSASAATPICLSGKLQYDYQSAEAGRGKPTLTKPVRNANIQLWGKEKSTDAPRQLTADYQYTAVADGGFNLCYTPTTTAAMSSMWVRFSAESTRLWKVSDTTGTAYTYDSPVQSNVAAGTALGTLKPSNARAWHAFDTLNLLWWARNNPVSYCWSSHEANNACTELNVRWTANSADGPSYDLANTVHLAATDPDSEHTVLHEAGHFFQHRLYNGQFPVVTGCNPHFIDQASSASCSWTEAFADAAAAYLLKDYRYVWPDGGSQSFAYTTGWHTGDQVQGNVDGALLDLWNNLDGGWDRTISMLTARQPATFADYFKTGRPTANPVLATTGSALTYLAAHAIDYGPTIVGDGRTHALTNGGGLALERSDQCGASGSSPAVLATYDATRAKQRWTLRAEANGTTKLIDGCPDALVLTAPTTSGGQATLRAVNSSNPWQDWKVTQNSSGTYTITNPATGYSLDSAPVTPGAAVTANPTGNANTQNWAALN
;
A
#
# COMPACT_ATOMS: atom_id res chain seq x y z
N MET A 1 20.78 48.48 -4.77
CA MET A 1 21.55 49.72 -4.56
C MET A 1 23.02 49.34 -4.46
N ALA A 2 23.77 49.54 -5.54
CA ALA A 2 25.22 49.44 -5.54
C ALA A 2 25.81 50.80 -5.15
N ILE A 3 26.96 50.79 -4.47
CA ILE A 3 28.02 51.81 -4.27
C ILE A 3 28.84 51.25 -3.09
N GLY A 4 30.14 50.98 -3.14
CA GLY A 4 31.21 51.59 -3.91
C GLY A 4 32.25 52.19 -2.95
N SER A 5 33.18 51.35 -2.48
CA SER A 5 34.60 51.59 -2.15
C SER A 5 35.09 52.96 -1.60
N ARG A 6 35.84 52.91 -0.49
CA ARG A 6 36.99 53.81 -0.21
C ARG A 6 38.13 53.09 0.52
N LEU A 7 39.32 53.16 -0.07
CA LEU A 7 40.63 52.96 0.58
C LEU A 7 41.05 54.23 1.34
N PRO A 8 42.01 54.12 2.28
CA PRO A 8 43.12 55.07 2.25
C PRO A 8 44.50 54.40 2.37
N ARG A 9 45.45 55.17 1.83
CA ARG A 9 46.90 54.95 1.73
C ARG A 9 47.60 55.05 3.09
N GLY A 10 48.73 54.35 3.22
CA GLY A 10 49.75 54.63 4.23
C GLY A 10 51.10 54.07 3.79
N PHE A 11 51.98 54.96 3.32
CA PHE A 11 53.39 54.67 3.08
C PHE A 11 54.16 54.73 4.40
N ALA A 12 55.04 53.77 4.66
CA ALA A 12 56.21 53.96 5.50
C ALA A 12 57.32 53.00 5.04
N ALA A 13 58.42 53.59 4.56
CA ALA A 13 59.65 52.91 4.22
C ALA A 13 60.47 52.65 5.49
N VAL A 14 61.00 51.44 5.67
CA VAL A 14 62.11 51.18 6.59
C VAL A 14 63.03 50.09 6.02
N SER A 15 64.23 50.56 5.67
CA SER A 15 65.56 49.95 5.80
C SER A 15 65.76 48.44 5.59
N THR A 16 66.38 48.14 4.44
CA THR A 16 67.15 46.94 4.13
C THR A 16 68.38 46.78 5.03
N VAL A 17 68.43 45.69 5.80
CA VAL A 17 69.66 45.10 6.33
C VAL A 17 69.94 43.83 5.53
N LEU A 18 70.98 43.86 4.71
CA LEU A 18 71.52 42.71 3.97
C LEU A 18 72.34 41.85 4.95
N LEU A 19 71.75 40.74 5.40
CA LEU A 19 72.47 39.62 6.01
C LEU A 19 72.54 38.50 4.96
N SER A 20 73.72 38.33 4.37
CA SER A 20 74.06 37.22 3.49
C SER A 20 74.18 35.92 4.30
N LEU A 21 73.04 35.26 4.53
CA LEU A 21 73.01 33.84 4.90
C LEU A 21 73.14 33.02 3.61
N ALA A 22 74.12 32.12 3.58
CA ALA A 22 74.23 31.10 2.55
C ALA A 22 72.98 30.22 2.60
N ALA A 23 72.01 30.51 1.73
CA ALA A 23 70.87 29.65 1.50
C ALA A 23 71.36 28.41 0.77
N VAL A 24 71.55 27.32 1.51
CA VAL A 24 71.55 25.98 0.91
C VAL A 24 70.19 25.85 0.23
N PRO A 25 70.11 25.60 -1.09
CA PRO A 25 68.84 25.27 -1.71
C PRO A 25 68.43 23.92 -1.15
N LEU A 26 67.62 23.94 -0.09
CA LEU A 26 66.73 22.83 0.22
C LEU A 26 65.79 22.75 -0.97
N THR A 27 66.19 21.95 -1.95
CA THR A 27 65.28 21.38 -2.94
C THR A 27 64.37 20.44 -2.17
N ALA A 28 63.43 21.01 -1.41
CA ALA A 28 62.22 20.32 -1.06
C ALA A 28 61.59 19.98 -2.41
N SER A 29 61.73 18.73 -2.81
CA SER A 29 60.96 18.16 -3.91
C SER A 29 59.53 18.58 -3.65
N SER A 30 58.93 19.30 -4.59
CA SER A 30 57.52 19.66 -4.54
C SER A 30 56.77 18.38 -4.21
N ALA A 31 56.21 18.28 -3.00
CA ALA A 31 55.40 17.14 -2.64
C ALA A 31 54.29 17.08 -3.70
N SER A 32 54.36 16.09 -4.58
CA SER A 32 53.31 15.87 -5.58
C SER A 32 52.04 15.67 -4.77
N ALA A 33 51.12 16.64 -4.88
CA ALA A 33 49.83 16.54 -4.21
C ALA A 33 49.19 15.25 -4.70
N ALA A 34 48.95 14.31 -3.77
CA ALA A 34 48.35 13.04 -4.11
C ALA A 34 47.03 13.28 -4.84
N THR A 35 46.84 12.61 -5.97
CA THR A 35 45.60 12.73 -6.74
C THR A 35 44.52 11.85 -6.11
N PRO A 36 43.25 12.27 -6.13
CA PRO A 36 42.15 11.42 -5.70
C PRO A 36 42.12 10.11 -6.50
N ILE A 37 42.03 8.99 -5.79
CA ILE A 37 41.88 7.64 -6.35
C ILE A 37 40.45 7.20 -6.12
N CYS A 38 39.73 6.92 -7.19
CA CYS A 38 38.30 6.60 -7.14
C CYS A 38 38.02 5.15 -7.52
N LEU A 39 37.08 4.51 -6.82
CA LEU A 39 36.42 3.29 -7.29
C LEU A 39 35.00 3.64 -7.74
N SER A 40 34.67 3.25 -8.97
CA SER A 40 33.35 3.48 -9.57
C SER A 40 32.74 2.22 -10.15
N GLY A 41 31.43 2.19 -10.29
CA GLY A 41 30.72 1.03 -10.83
C GLY A 41 29.21 1.14 -10.63
N LYS A 42 28.52 0.01 -10.73
CA LYS A 42 27.08 -0.12 -10.47
C LYS A 42 26.81 -1.33 -9.57
N LEU A 43 25.86 -1.24 -8.66
CA LEU A 43 25.33 -2.39 -7.92
C LEU A 43 23.94 -2.77 -8.47
N GLN A 44 23.80 -4.02 -8.87
CA GLN A 44 22.56 -4.59 -9.38
C GLN A 44 22.30 -5.94 -8.72
N TYR A 45 21.08 -6.46 -8.83
CA TYR A 45 20.71 -7.80 -8.36
C TYR A 45 19.83 -8.50 -9.40
N ASP A 46 19.94 -9.83 -9.43
CA ASP A 46 19.07 -10.70 -10.24
C ASP A 46 18.05 -11.37 -9.33
N TYR A 47 16.76 -11.22 -9.60
CA TYR A 47 15.69 -11.75 -8.76
C TYR A 47 14.65 -12.50 -9.59
N GLN A 48 13.89 -13.39 -8.94
CA GLN A 48 12.76 -14.08 -9.55
C GLN A 48 11.52 -13.21 -9.35
N SER A 49 10.90 -12.71 -10.42
CA SER A 49 9.76 -11.77 -10.30
C SER A 49 8.41 -12.50 -10.27
N ALA A 50 7.74 -12.50 -9.12
CA ALA A 50 6.37 -12.98 -9.01
C ALA A 50 5.37 -12.11 -9.79
N GLU A 51 5.66 -10.81 -9.95
CA GLU A 51 4.83 -9.85 -10.68
C GLU A 51 4.67 -10.24 -12.15
N ALA A 52 5.71 -10.86 -12.73
CA ALA A 52 5.74 -11.39 -14.08
C ALA A 52 5.00 -12.75 -14.22
N GLY A 53 4.34 -13.21 -13.15
CA GLY A 53 3.51 -14.41 -13.11
C GLY A 53 4.24 -15.64 -12.57
N ARG A 54 3.51 -16.77 -12.52
CA ARG A 54 3.96 -18.04 -11.91
C ARG A 54 5.26 -18.63 -12.45
N GLY A 55 5.68 -18.24 -13.66
CA GLY A 55 6.96 -18.66 -14.23
C GLY A 55 8.17 -17.99 -13.57
N LYS A 56 7.95 -16.91 -12.82
CA LYS A 56 8.94 -16.12 -12.08
C LYS A 56 10.26 -15.90 -12.81
N PRO A 57 10.25 -15.31 -14.04
CA PRO A 57 11.46 -15.12 -14.80
C PRO A 57 12.50 -14.30 -14.01
N THR A 58 13.77 -14.60 -14.24
CA THR A 58 14.88 -13.81 -13.69
C THR A 58 14.89 -12.42 -14.33
N LEU A 59 14.72 -11.39 -13.52
CA LEU A 59 14.87 -9.99 -13.92
C LEU A 59 16.07 -9.36 -13.21
N THR A 60 16.59 -8.25 -13.75
CA THR A 60 17.68 -7.49 -13.15
C THR A 60 17.21 -6.09 -12.79
N LYS A 61 17.53 -5.64 -11.57
CA LYS A 61 17.26 -4.27 -11.10
C LYS A 61 18.50 -3.64 -10.45
N PRO A 62 18.62 -2.31 -10.46
CA PRO A 62 19.64 -1.62 -9.67
C PRO A 62 19.32 -1.71 -8.18
N VAL A 63 20.35 -1.74 -7.33
CA VAL A 63 20.16 -1.49 -5.89
C VAL A 63 20.18 0.03 -5.67
N ARG A 64 19.07 0.62 -5.22
CA ARG A 64 18.93 2.07 -5.04
C ARG A 64 18.99 2.44 -3.56
N ASN A 65 19.66 3.56 -3.25
CA ASN A 65 19.81 4.09 -1.88
C ASN A 65 20.48 3.15 -0.87
N ALA A 66 21.28 2.18 -1.31
CA ALA A 66 22.09 1.38 -0.39
C ALA A 66 23.26 2.19 0.15
N ASN A 67 23.52 2.09 1.46
CA ASN A 67 24.68 2.65 2.10
C ASN A 67 25.96 2.07 1.48
N ILE A 68 26.87 2.94 1.05
CA ILE A 68 28.17 2.57 0.51
C ILE A 68 29.31 3.27 1.25
N GLN A 69 30.41 2.53 1.40
CA GLN A 69 31.63 2.98 2.04
C GLN A 69 32.84 2.56 1.23
N LEU A 70 33.85 3.43 1.16
CA LEU A 70 35.14 3.08 0.58
C LEU A 70 36.04 2.57 1.70
N TRP A 71 36.63 1.40 1.52
CA TRP A 71 37.55 0.78 2.47
C TRP A 71 38.90 0.53 1.82
N GLY A 72 39.97 0.54 2.60
CA GLY A 72 41.29 0.23 2.07
C GLY A 72 42.45 0.44 3.03
N LYS A 73 43.65 0.39 2.44
CA LYS A 73 44.94 0.53 3.10
C LYS A 73 45.88 1.35 2.22
N GLU A 74 46.50 2.40 2.76
CA GLU A 74 47.53 3.14 2.02
C GLU A 74 48.77 2.26 1.84
N LYS A 75 49.28 1.68 2.93
CA LYS A 75 50.43 0.76 2.91
C LYS A 75 50.00 -0.67 3.18
N SER A 76 50.75 -1.65 2.68
CA SER A 76 50.48 -3.08 2.92
C SER A 76 50.48 -3.46 4.41
N THR A 77 51.23 -2.70 5.21
CA THR A 77 51.33 -2.82 6.68
C THR A 77 50.16 -2.19 7.43
N ASP A 78 49.33 -1.37 6.78
CA ASP A 78 48.21 -0.71 7.46
C ASP A 78 47.09 -1.71 7.78
N ALA A 79 46.35 -1.43 8.84
CA ALA A 79 45.05 -2.07 9.07
C ALA A 79 44.01 -1.51 8.09
N PRO A 80 43.09 -2.35 7.55
CA PRO A 80 41.92 -1.87 6.83
C PRO A 80 41.17 -0.79 7.59
N ARG A 81 40.79 0.28 6.91
CA ARG A 81 39.90 1.30 7.47
C ARG A 81 38.93 1.82 6.42
N GLN A 82 37.83 2.38 6.90
CA GLN A 82 36.97 3.22 6.09
C GLN A 82 37.74 4.49 5.69
N LEU A 83 37.67 4.84 4.41
CA LEU A 83 38.38 5.96 3.79
C LEU A 83 37.47 7.16 3.56
N THR A 84 36.16 6.95 3.47
CA THR A 84 35.14 8.01 3.46
C THR A 84 34.71 8.35 4.89
N ALA A 85 34.47 9.62 5.20
CA ALA A 85 34.03 10.03 6.54
C ALA A 85 32.58 9.58 6.85
N ASP A 86 31.71 9.64 5.84
CA ASP A 86 30.28 9.31 5.95
C ASP A 86 29.88 8.22 4.94
N TYR A 87 28.66 7.70 5.12
CA TYR A 87 27.99 6.88 4.13
C TYR A 87 27.65 7.73 2.90
N GLN A 88 27.83 7.15 1.73
CA GLN A 88 27.17 7.63 0.51
C GLN A 88 26.10 6.62 0.10
N TYR A 89 25.42 6.87 -1.02
CA TYR A 89 24.36 6.01 -1.51
C TYR A 89 24.62 5.55 -2.94
N THR A 90 24.17 4.34 -3.28
CA THR A 90 24.01 3.97 -4.68
C THR A 90 22.97 4.86 -5.37
N ALA A 91 23.24 5.25 -6.62
CA ALA A 91 22.40 6.15 -7.37
C ALA A 91 21.02 5.52 -7.68
N VAL A 92 19.97 6.35 -7.60
CA VAL A 92 18.59 5.93 -7.87
C VAL A 92 18.38 5.46 -9.31
N ALA A 93 19.07 6.06 -10.28
CA ALA A 93 18.85 5.80 -11.70
C ALA A 93 19.31 4.40 -12.13
N ASP A 94 20.46 3.93 -11.62
CA ASP A 94 21.11 2.74 -12.14
C ASP A 94 21.98 1.97 -11.13
N GLY A 95 21.90 2.32 -9.84
CA GLY A 95 22.73 1.73 -8.78
C GLY A 95 24.19 2.17 -8.85
N GLY A 96 24.50 3.22 -9.61
CA GLY A 96 25.85 3.74 -9.80
C GLY A 96 26.50 4.25 -8.51
N PHE A 97 27.82 4.18 -8.44
CA PHE A 97 28.62 4.78 -7.37
C PHE A 97 29.96 5.29 -7.90
N ASN A 98 30.53 6.27 -7.22
CA ASN A 98 31.88 6.77 -7.45
C ASN A 98 32.45 7.32 -6.14
N LEU A 99 33.30 6.54 -5.47
CA LEU A 99 33.89 6.89 -4.18
C LEU A 99 35.37 7.18 -4.35
N CYS A 100 35.83 8.33 -3.88
CA CYS A 100 37.21 8.77 -4.04
C CYS A 100 37.91 8.94 -2.69
N TYR A 101 39.20 8.66 -2.65
CA TYR A 101 40.08 8.95 -1.53
C TYR A 101 41.40 9.53 -2.02
N THR A 102 41.92 10.54 -1.33
CA THR A 102 43.25 11.09 -1.59
C THR A 102 44.22 10.52 -0.56
N PRO A 103 45.17 9.65 -0.94
CA PRO A 103 46.17 9.14 -0.02
C PRO A 103 46.97 10.27 0.64
N THR A 104 47.30 10.10 1.92
CA THR A 104 47.94 11.15 2.73
C THR A 104 49.42 10.89 2.99
N THR A 105 49.84 9.62 2.96
CA THR A 105 51.21 9.17 3.27
C THR A 105 51.90 8.49 2.10
N THR A 106 51.18 8.33 0.98
CA THR A 106 51.60 7.58 -0.21
C THR A 106 51.06 8.26 -1.48
N ALA A 107 51.48 7.82 -2.66
CA ALA A 107 50.91 8.24 -3.94
C ALA A 107 49.91 7.22 -4.53
N ALA A 108 49.76 6.06 -3.88
CA ALA A 108 48.94 4.94 -4.31
C ALA A 108 48.46 4.16 -3.10
N MET A 109 47.37 3.41 -3.26
CA MET A 109 46.79 2.56 -2.22
C MET A 109 47.27 1.12 -2.40
N SER A 110 47.73 0.48 -1.33
CA SER A 110 48.04 -0.95 -1.36
C SER A 110 46.80 -1.81 -1.63
N SER A 111 45.64 -1.43 -1.08
CA SER A 111 44.35 -2.06 -1.39
C SER A 111 43.17 -1.12 -1.22
N MET A 112 42.12 -1.32 -2.02
CA MET A 112 40.84 -0.61 -1.92
C MET A 112 39.67 -1.51 -2.33
N TRP A 113 38.50 -1.33 -1.72
CA TRP A 113 37.23 -1.94 -2.12
C TRP A 113 36.05 -1.08 -1.67
N VAL A 114 34.88 -1.35 -2.24
CA VAL A 114 33.62 -0.72 -1.82
C VAL A 114 32.82 -1.73 -1.01
N ARG A 115 32.37 -1.32 0.17
CA ARG A 115 31.42 -2.06 1.01
C ARG A 115 30.03 -1.49 0.79
N PHE A 116 29.09 -2.35 0.49
CA PHE A 116 27.67 -2.06 0.35
C PHE A 116 26.92 -2.68 1.53
N SER A 117 25.92 -1.98 2.04
CA SER A 117 25.00 -2.52 3.06
C SER A 117 23.56 -2.39 2.55
N ALA A 118 22.74 -3.42 2.78
CA ALA A 118 21.30 -3.40 2.54
C ALA A 118 20.59 -2.59 3.63
N GLU A 119 21.00 -1.33 3.75
CA GLU A 119 20.55 -0.33 4.71
C GLU A 119 20.56 1.04 4.04
N SER A 120 19.58 1.88 4.37
CA SER A 120 19.51 3.28 3.98
C SER A 120 19.48 4.11 5.26
N THR A 121 20.62 4.71 5.63
CA THR A 121 20.87 5.57 6.82
C THR A 121 19.82 5.49 7.94
N ARG A 122 19.73 4.35 8.62
CA ARG A 122 18.82 4.11 9.76
C ARG A 122 17.32 4.35 9.49
N LEU A 123 16.90 4.38 8.23
CA LEU A 123 15.50 4.47 7.81
C LEU A 123 14.92 3.09 7.59
N TRP A 124 15.62 2.23 6.85
CA TRP A 124 15.31 0.81 6.76
C TRP A 124 16.56 -0.02 6.51
N LYS A 125 16.47 -1.30 6.86
CA LYS A 125 17.48 -2.32 6.54
C LYS A 125 16.85 -3.68 6.30
N VAL A 126 17.59 -4.54 5.61
CA VAL A 126 17.32 -5.98 5.57
C VAL A 126 18.39 -6.69 6.38
N SER A 127 17.97 -7.43 7.39
CA SER A 127 18.85 -8.10 8.34
C SER A 127 18.59 -9.61 8.45
N ASP A 128 19.61 -10.32 8.91
CA ASP A 128 19.51 -11.73 9.27
C ASP A 128 18.86 -11.93 10.66
N THR A 129 18.85 -13.17 11.16
CA THR A 129 18.27 -13.51 12.46
C THR A 129 18.96 -12.87 13.66
N THR A 130 20.16 -12.34 13.49
CA THR A 130 20.92 -11.63 14.55
C THR A 130 20.66 -10.12 14.54
N GLY A 131 19.89 -9.61 13.57
CA GLY A 131 19.69 -8.18 13.35
C GLY A 131 20.84 -7.52 12.58
N THR A 132 21.78 -8.31 12.05
CA THR A 132 22.91 -7.80 11.26
C THR A 132 22.44 -7.55 9.82
N ALA A 133 22.67 -6.33 9.32
CA ALA A 133 22.33 -5.97 7.95
C ALA A 133 23.17 -6.78 6.95
N TYR A 134 22.55 -7.18 5.83
CA TYR A 134 23.28 -7.83 4.75
C TYR A 134 24.31 -6.88 4.15
N THR A 135 25.55 -7.36 3.96
CA THR A 135 26.62 -6.59 3.34
C THR A 135 27.20 -7.34 2.14
N TYR A 136 27.82 -6.57 1.23
CA TYR A 136 28.56 -7.09 0.10
C TYR A 136 29.82 -6.24 -0.07
N ASP A 137 30.98 -6.88 -0.17
CA ASP A 137 32.25 -6.20 -0.48
C ASP A 137 32.57 -6.46 -1.97
N SER A 138 32.93 -5.40 -2.70
CA SER A 138 33.45 -5.55 -4.06
C SER A 138 34.77 -6.35 -4.07
N PRO A 139 35.19 -6.90 -5.22
CA PRO A 139 36.54 -7.45 -5.35
C PRO A 139 37.60 -6.43 -4.91
N VAL A 140 38.52 -6.86 -4.06
CA VAL A 140 39.60 -6.01 -3.54
C VAL A 140 40.57 -5.68 -4.67
N GLN A 141 40.72 -4.39 -4.94
CA GLN A 141 41.72 -3.87 -5.86
C GLN A 141 43.04 -3.70 -5.12
N SER A 142 44.14 -4.16 -5.71
CA SER A 142 45.48 -4.08 -5.11
C SER A 142 46.37 -3.13 -5.91
N ASN A 143 47.30 -2.44 -5.23
CA ASN A 143 48.26 -1.52 -5.84
C ASN A 143 47.60 -0.45 -6.73
N VAL A 144 46.57 0.21 -6.19
CA VAL A 144 45.72 1.15 -6.92
C VAL A 144 46.37 2.52 -6.94
N ALA A 145 46.82 2.98 -8.10
CA ALA A 145 47.47 4.30 -8.28
C ALA A 145 46.59 5.33 -9.00
N ALA A 146 45.48 4.90 -9.59
CA ALA A 146 44.56 5.74 -10.35
C ALA A 146 43.12 5.23 -10.22
N GLY A 147 42.15 6.03 -10.67
CA GLY A 147 40.75 5.63 -10.67
C GLY A 147 40.51 4.31 -11.40
N THR A 148 39.71 3.43 -10.80
CA THR A 148 39.41 2.08 -11.31
C THR A 148 37.91 1.87 -11.40
N ALA A 149 37.42 1.44 -12.56
CA ALA A 149 36.03 1.05 -12.77
C ALA A 149 35.85 -0.44 -12.46
N LEU A 150 34.98 -0.76 -11.50
CA LEU A 150 34.65 -2.12 -11.05
C LEU A 150 33.58 -2.80 -11.91
N GLY A 151 32.99 -2.08 -12.87
CA GLY A 151 31.91 -2.59 -13.70
C GLY A 151 30.58 -2.72 -12.95
N THR A 152 29.77 -3.70 -13.35
CA THR A 152 28.51 -4.03 -12.67
C THR A 152 28.74 -5.16 -11.68
N LEU A 153 28.44 -4.92 -10.43
CA LEU A 153 28.57 -5.85 -9.32
C LEU A 153 27.20 -6.45 -8.97
N LYS A 154 27.17 -7.74 -8.62
CA LYS A 154 25.95 -8.43 -8.18
C LYS A 154 26.21 -9.24 -6.90
N PRO A 155 25.46 -8.98 -5.81
CA PRO A 155 25.57 -9.76 -4.58
C PRO A 155 24.86 -11.12 -4.72
N SER A 156 25.31 -12.12 -3.95
CA SER A 156 24.77 -13.49 -4.00
C SER A 156 23.39 -13.65 -3.35
N ASN A 157 23.11 -12.93 -2.25
CA ASN A 157 21.83 -12.97 -1.53
C ASN A 157 20.78 -12.06 -2.18
N ALA A 158 20.50 -12.26 -3.47
CA ALA A 158 19.75 -11.30 -4.27
C ALA A 158 18.34 -10.95 -3.73
N ARG A 159 17.65 -11.90 -3.07
CA ARG A 159 16.36 -11.65 -2.40
C ARG A 159 16.42 -10.63 -1.28
N ALA A 160 17.51 -10.62 -0.48
CA ALA A 160 17.68 -9.59 0.54
C ALA A 160 17.83 -8.21 -0.09
N TRP A 161 18.58 -8.12 -1.19
CA TRP A 161 18.77 -6.87 -1.93
C TRP A 161 17.50 -6.43 -2.68
N HIS A 162 16.70 -7.38 -3.14
CA HIS A 162 15.41 -7.12 -3.75
C HIS A 162 14.41 -6.56 -2.74
N ALA A 163 14.23 -7.22 -1.59
CA ALA A 163 13.38 -6.69 -0.51
C ALA A 163 13.83 -5.28 -0.07
N PHE A 164 15.15 -5.08 0.08
CA PHE A 164 15.73 -3.78 0.42
C PHE A 164 15.36 -2.70 -0.62
N ASP A 165 15.55 -3.01 -1.91
CA ASP A 165 15.35 -2.07 -2.99
C ASP A 165 13.87 -1.75 -3.22
N THR A 166 12.97 -2.72 -3.02
CA THR A 166 11.51 -2.55 -3.13
C THR A 166 10.99 -1.49 -2.16
N LEU A 167 11.53 -1.40 -0.94
CA LEU A 167 11.12 -0.41 0.06
C LEU A 167 11.35 1.04 -0.37
N ASN A 168 12.22 1.30 -1.36
CA ASN A 168 12.37 2.64 -1.93
C ASN A 168 11.05 3.19 -2.49
N LEU A 169 10.19 2.32 -3.04
CA LEU A 169 8.91 2.74 -3.62
C LEU A 169 8.02 3.40 -2.57
N LEU A 170 7.88 2.76 -1.40
CA LEU A 170 7.13 3.30 -0.28
C LEU A 170 7.81 4.55 0.30
N TRP A 171 9.14 4.51 0.45
CA TRP A 171 9.92 5.63 0.97
C TRP A 171 9.70 6.92 0.17
N TRP A 172 9.74 6.85 -1.16
CA TRP A 172 9.56 8.03 -2.01
C TRP A 172 8.14 8.58 -2.02
N ALA A 173 7.16 7.74 -1.73
CA ALA A 173 5.75 8.10 -1.79
C ALA A 173 5.14 8.49 -0.43
N ARG A 174 5.89 8.37 0.68
CA ARG A 174 5.44 8.58 2.06
C ARG A 174 4.79 9.94 2.41
N ASN A 175 4.81 10.91 1.50
CA ASN A 175 4.27 12.25 1.65
C ASN A 175 4.62 12.95 2.98
N ASN A 176 5.92 13.06 3.28
CA ASN A 176 6.42 13.82 4.43
C ASN A 176 7.39 14.92 3.97
N PRO A 177 6.93 16.19 3.89
CA PRO A 177 7.78 17.31 3.53
C PRO A 177 8.53 17.93 4.73
N VAL A 178 8.21 17.51 5.96
CA VAL A 178 8.74 18.13 7.19
C VAL A 178 10.09 17.55 7.58
N SER A 179 10.30 16.27 7.35
CA SER A 179 11.53 15.55 7.68
C SER A 179 11.87 14.49 6.64
N TYR A 180 13.10 13.99 6.70
CA TYR A 180 13.48 12.78 5.97
C TYR A 180 13.07 11.50 6.72
N CYS A 181 12.06 11.53 7.59
CA CYS A 181 11.52 10.33 8.26
C CYS A 181 10.22 9.84 7.62
N TRP A 182 9.66 8.72 8.09
CA TRP A 182 8.49 8.06 7.49
C TRP A 182 7.24 8.92 7.57
N SER A 183 6.99 9.59 8.70
CA SER A 183 5.84 10.48 8.86
C SER A 183 6.22 11.83 9.49
N SER A 184 5.31 12.81 9.41
CA SER A 184 5.54 14.14 9.99
C SER A 184 5.51 14.17 11.52
N HIS A 185 5.25 13.04 12.18
CA HIS A 185 5.40 12.88 13.63
C HIS A 185 6.86 12.73 14.06
N GLU A 186 7.75 12.47 13.11
CA GLU A 186 9.14 12.13 13.38
C GLU A 186 10.09 13.26 12.96
N ALA A 187 11.00 13.62 13.87
CA ALA A 187 12.07 14.58 13.60
C ALA A 187 13.27 13.90 12.94
N ASN A 188 14.01 14.63 12.11
CA ASN A 188 15.18 14.15 11.36
C ASN A 188 16.15 13.27 12.17
N ASN A 189 16.46 13.62 13.41
CA ASN A 189 17.40 12.88 14.26
C ASN A 189 16.76 11.73 15.07
N ALA A 190 15.50 11.41 14.81
CA ALA A 190 14.69 10.44 15.56
C ALA A 190 13.75 9.64 14.64
N CYS A 191 14.17 9.38 13.39
CA CYS A 191 13.40 8.51 12.51
C CYS A 191 13.33 7.08 13.07
N THR A 192 12.18 6.44 12.93
CA THR A 192 12.02 5.01 13.21
C THR A 192 12.63 4.20 12.07
N GLU A 193 13.50 3.26 12.40
CA GLU A 193 14.03 2.29 11.44
C GLU A 193 13.02 1.16 11.19
N LEU A 194 12.73 0.86 9.93
CA LEU A 194 12.05 -0.37 9.50
C LEU A 194 13.08 -1.49 9.33
N ASN A 195 12.92 -2.58 10.08
CA ASN A 195 13.75 -3.76 9.92
C ASN A 195 13.03 -4.85 9.12
N VAL A 196 13.58 -5.30 8.01
CA VAL A 196 13.10 -6.50 7.31
C VAL A 196 14.00 -7.66 7.71
N ARG A 197 13.46 -8.62 8.45
CA ARG A 197 14.16 -9.83 8.85
C ARG A 197 13.91 -10.91 7.82
N TRP A 198 14.99 -11.39 7.20
CA TRP A 198 14.92 -12.42 6.17
C TRP A 198 16.16 -13.31 6.20
N THR A 199 16.00 -14.59 5.90
CA THR A 199 17.10 -15.50 5.56
C THR A 199 16.68 -16.46 4.45
N ALA A 200 17.65 -17.03 3.74
CA ALA A 200 17.40 -17.98 2.65
C ALA A 200 16.63 -19.25 3.05
N ASN A 201 16.56 -19.56 4.35
CA ASN A 201 15.85 -20.71 4.91
C ASN A 201 14.72 -20.30 5.87
N SER A 202 14.28 -19.03 5.83
CA SER A 202 13.21 -18.53 6.68
C SER A 202 11.89 -19.25 6.36
N ALA A 203 11.21 -19.71 7.41
CA ALA A 203 9.82 -20.18 7.35
C ALA A 203 8.88 -19.26 8.15
N ASP A 204 9.40 -18.12 8.61
CA ASP A 204 8.69 -17.11 9.37
C ASP A 204 8.24 -15.99 8.44
N GLY A 205 7.00 -15.56 8.56
CA GLY A 205 6.36 -14.58 7.68
C GLY A 205 5.48 -15.16 6.56
N PRO A 206 4.87 -14.29 5.74
CA PRO A 206 4.97 -12.83 5.82
C PRO A 206 4.18 -12.27 7.03
N SER A 207 4.77 -11.33 7.76
CA SER A 207 4.07 -10.59 8.83
C SER A 207 4.83 -9.33 9.28
N TYR A 208 4.09 -8.38 9.84
CA TYR A 208 4.63 -7.19 10.53
C TYR A 208 4.39 -7.27 12.05
N ASP A 209 5.39 -6.87 12.83
CA ASP A 209 5.26 -6.70 14.28
C ASP A 209 5.49 -5.24 14.73
N LEU A 210 4.95 -4.93 15.92
CA LEU A 210 4.99 -3.58 16.49
C LEU A 210 6.39 -3.16 16.99
N ALA A 211 7.40 -4.03 16.92
CA ALA A 211 8.79 -3.67 17.11
C ALA A 211 9.43 -3.11 15.82
N ASN A 212 8.60 -2.76 14.82
CA ASN A 212 9.00 -2.24 13.51
C ASN A 212 9.74 -3.27 12.67
N THR A 213 9.41 -4.55 12.84
CA THR A 213 10.02 -5.63 12.07
C THR A 213 9.01 -6.28 11.13
N VAL A 214 9.40 -6.38 9.86
CA VAL A 214 8.75 -7.22 8.86
C VAL A 214 9.50 -8.55 8.81
N HIS A 215 8.80 -9.66 8.99
CA HIS A 215 9.33 -11.01 8.84
C HIS A 215 8.91 -11.56 7.49
N LEU A 216 9.89 -12.06 6.73
CA LEU A 216 9.67 -12.62 5.41
C LEU A 216 10.18 -14.07 5.35
N ALA A 217 9.36 -14.95 4.80
CA ALA A 217 9.75 -16.31 4.47
C ALA A 217 10.73 -16.29 3.29
N ALA A 218 11.40 -17.43 3.06
CA ALA A 218 12.51 -17.52 2.12
C ALA A 218 12.18 -17.02 0.70
N THR A 219 10.94 -17.21 0.25
CA THR A 219 10.47 -16.83 -1.08
C THR A 219 9.75 -15.49 -1.13
N ASP A 220 9.35 -14.91 -0.01
CA ASP A 220 8.50 -13.72 0.00
C ASP A 220 9.08 -12.53 -0.74
N PRO A 221 10.41 -12.27 -0.71
CA PRO A 221 11.00 -11.22 -1.53
C PRO A 221 10.77 -11.38 -3.03
N ASP A 222 10.42 -12.57 -3.55
CA ASP A 222 10.07 -12.74 -4.97
C ASP A 222 8.82 -11.90 -5.35
N SER A 223 7.99 -11.52 -4.37
CA SER A 223 6.83 -10.62 -4.53
C SER A 223 7.08 -9.23 -3.91
N GLU A 224 7.12 -8.21 -4.75
CA GLU A 224 7.14 -6.80 -4.37
C GLU A 224 5.84 -6.41 -3.65
N HIS A 225 4.70 -6.99 -4.03
CA HIS A 225 3.44 -6.78 -3.31
C HIS A 225 3.53 -7.27 -1.87
N THR A 226 4.09 -8.46 -1.63
CA THR A 226 4.24 -9.01 -0.28
C THR A 226 5.20 -8.16 0.55
N VAL A 227 6.34 -7.74 0.01
CA VAL A 227 7.27 -6.84 0.71
C VAL A 227 6.62 -5.49 1.04
N LEU A 228 5.90 -4.89 0.09
CA LEU A 228 5.25 -3.59 0.28
C LEU A 228 4.01 -3.68 1.18
N HIS A 229 3.28 -4.78 1.18
CA HIS A 229 2.15 -5.02 2.07
C HIS A 229 2.62 -4.96 3.54
N GLU A 230 3.64 -5.75 3.89
CA GLU A 230 4.14 -5.77 5.27
C GLU A 230 4.78 -4.42 5.66
N ALA A 231 5.45 -3.75 4.72
CA ALA A 231 5.93 -2.40 4.93
C ALA A 231 4.80 -1.36 5.01
N GLY A 232 3.64 -1.63 4.41
CA GLY A 232 2.42 -0.85 4.49
C GLY A 232 1.85 -0.84 5.90
N HIS A 233 1.87 -1.98 6.60
CA HIS A 233 1.53 -2.06 8.03
C HIS A 233 2.47 -1.18 8.87
N PHE A 234 3.79 -1.29 8.65
CA PHE A 234 4.75 -0.40 9.29
C PHE A 234 4.44 1.08 9.01
N PHE A 235 4.13 1.42 7.76
CA PHE A 235 3.85 2.80 7.39
C PHE A 235 2.57 3.31 8.05
N GLN A 236 1.49 2.52 8.08
CA GLN A 236 0.27 2.86 8.81
C GLN A 236 0.57 3.12 10.30
N HIS A 237 1.41 2.28 10.90
CA HIS A 237 1.88 2.46 12.28
C HIS A 237 2.59 3.80 12.48
N ARG A 238 3.43 4.23 11.53
CA ARG A 238 4.14 5.53 11.60
C ARG A 238 3.22 6.72 11.35
N LEU A 239 2.26 6.60 10.44
CA LEU A 239 1.23 7.62 10.22
C LEU A 239 0.42 7.84 11.51
N TYR A 240 0.18 6.77 12.26
CA TYR A 240 -0.55 6.82 13.53
C TYR A 240 0.38 7.10 14.73
N ASN A 241 1.51 7.77 14.51
CA ASN A 241 2.43 8.19 15.56
C ASN A 241 2.84 7.05 16.51
N GLY A 242 3.08 5.85 15.96
CA GLY A 242 3.45 4.68 16.76
C GLY A 242 2.28 4.03 17.50
N GLN A 243 1.04 4.27 17.08
CA GLN A 243 -0.15 3.56 17.56
C GLN A 243 -0.77 2.74 16.41
N PHE A 244 -0.60 1.42 16.41
CA PHE A 244 -1.24 0.58 15.40
C PHE A 244 -2.77 0.53 15.61
N PRO A 245 -3.59 0.47 14.54
CA PRO A 245 -5.04 0.31 14.69
C PRO A 245 -5.42 -0.91 15.54
N VAL A 246 -6.53 -0.82 16.28
CA VAL A 246 -7.06 -1.98 17.01
C VAL A 246 -7.75 -2.93 16.02
N VAL A 247 -7.06 -4.01 15.68
CA VAL A 247 -7.53 -5.03 14.74
C VAL A 247 -8.25 -6.15 15.49
N THR A 248 -9.45 -6.53 15.02
CA THR A 248 -10.22 -7.65 15.58
C THR A 248 -10.60 -8.65 14.49
N GLY A 249 -10.71 -9.95 14.81
CA GLY A 249 -11.24 -10.97 13.88
C GLY A 249 -10.45 -11.13 12.57
N CYS A 250 -9.12 -10.99 12.60
CA CYS A 250 -8.29 -10.92 11.38
C CYS A 250 -7.50 -12.19 11.05
N ASN A 251 -7.69 -13.26 11.81
CA ASN A 251 -7.03 -14.54 11.52
C ASN A 251 -8.02 -15.71 11.56
N PRO A 252 -8.22 -16.43 10.44
CA PRO A 252 -7.74 -16.07 9.09
C PRO A 252 -8.50 -14.86 8.53
N HIS A 253 -7.95 -14.21 7.52
CA HIS A 253 -8.66 -13.26 6.66
C HIS A 253 -8.40 -13.60 5.19
N PHE A 254 -9.25 -13.08 4.30
CA PHE A 254 -9.18 -13.31 2.86
C PHE A 254 -9.55 -12.02 2.12
N ILE A 255 -9.00 -11.82 0.92
CA ILE A 255 -9.27 -10.64 0.09
C ILE A 255 -10.76 -10.54 -0.26
N ASP A 256 -11.41 -11.66 -0.57
CA ASP A 256 -12.78 -11.72 -1.11
C ASP A 256 -13.86 -12.04 -0.06
N GLN A 257 -13.49 -12.31 1.19
CA GLN A 257 -14.43 -12.67 2.25
C GLN A 257 -14.47 -11.66 3.38
N ALA A 258 -15.62 -11.63 4.04
CA ALA A 258 -15.85 -10.78 5.20
C ALA A 258 -15.06 -11.26 6.42
N SER A 259 -14.31 -10.36 7.05
CA SER A 259 -13.62 -10.56 8.33
C SER A 259 -14.22 -9.63 9.39
N SER A 260 -13.61 -8.47 9.63
CA SER A 260 -14.13 -7.36 10.41
C SER A 260 -13.79 -6.04 9.72
N ALA A 261 -14.48 -4.96 10.11
CA ALA A 261 -14.22 -3.63 9.57
C ALA A 261 -12.80 -3.11 9.92
N SER A 262 -12.23 -3.48 11.07
CA SER A 262 -10.87 -3.05 11.43
C SER A 262 -9.78 -3.93 10.81
N CYS A 263 -10.02 -5.24 10.67
CA CYS A 263 -9.15 -6.11 9.89
C CYS A 263 -9.08 -5.65 8.43
N SER A 264 -10.24 -5.50 7.79
CA SER A 264 -10.30 -5.09 6.38
C SER A 264 -9.66 -3.72 6.16
N TRP A 265 -9.82 -2.77 7.08
CA TRP A 265 -9.15 -1.47 6.97
C TRP A 265 -7.63 -1.56 7.02
N THR A 266 -7.09 -2.33 7.97
CA THR A 266 -5.64 -2.47 8.14
C THR A 266 -5.00 -3.25 6.98
N GLU A 267 -5.57 -4.41 6.64
CA GLU A 267 -5.06 -5.23 5.55
C GLU A 267 -5.23 -4.57 4.18
N ALA A 268 -6.39 -3.94 3.93
CA ALA A 268 -6.61 -3.26 2.65
C ALA A 268 -5.79 -1.98 2.49
N PHE A 269 -5.46 -1.29 3.59
CA PHE A 269 -4.53 -0.16 3.47
C PHE A 269 -3.15 -0.64 2.98
N ALA A 270 -2.66 -1.76 3.52
CA ALA A 270 -1.38 -2.35 3.13
C ALA A 270 -1.39 -2.87 1.68
N ASP A 271 -2.44 -3.58 1.28
CA ASP A 271 -2.64 -4.09 -0.07
C ASP A 271 -2.79 -2.98 -1.11
N ALA A 272 -3.69 -2.02 -0.87
CA ALA A 272 -3.87 -0.87 -1.74
C ALA A 272 -2.59 -0.02 -1.83
N ALA A 273 -1.84 0.14 -0.74
CA ALA A 273 -0.56 0.84 -0.77
C ALA A 273 0.43 0.14 -1.72
N ALA A 274 0.58 -1.18 -1.62
CA ALA A 274 1.44 -1.95 -2.51
C ALA A 274 1.01 -1.80 -3.98
N ALA A 275 -0.27 -2.00 -4.29
CA ALA A 275 -0.79 -1.90 -5.65
C ALA A 275 -0.71 -0.49 -6.23
N TYR A 276 -0.98 0.55 -5.42
CA TYR A 276 -0.84 1.95 -5.83
C TYR A 276 0.62 2.28 -6.23
N LEU A 277 1.59 1.82 -5.45
CA LEU A 277 3.02 2.05 -5.70
C LEU A 277 3.53 1.28 -6.93
N LEU A 278 3.01 0.07 -7.14
CA LEU A 278 3.32 -0.77 -8.30
C LEU A 278 2.48 -0.41 -9.54
N LYS A 279 1.54 0.53 -9.39
CA LYS A 279 0.66 1.05 -10.45
C LYS A 279 -0.21 -0.05 -11.08
N ASP A 280 -0.73 -0.94 -10.25
CA ASP A 280 -1.67 -1.97 -10.65
C ASP A 280 -2.91 -2.04 -9.74
N TYR A 281 -3.70 -3.10 -9.86
CA TYR A 281 -5.01 -3.25 -9.22
C TYR A 281 -5.21 -4.67 -8.70
N ARG A 282 -4.17 -5.22 -8.08
CA ARG A 282 -4.12 -6.62 -7.63
C ARG A 282 -3.14 -6.81 -6.49
N TYR A 283 -3.26 -7.94 -5.79
CA TYR A 283 -2.22 -8.53 -4.96
C TYR A 283 -1.49 -9.62 -5.73
N VAL A 284 -0.17 -9.78 -5.50
CA VAL A 284 0.65 -10.86 -6.07
C VAL A 284 1.30 -11.64 -4.93
N TRP A 285 1.12 -12.96 -4.90
CA TRP A 285 1.77 -13.83 -3.92
C TRP A 285 3.18 -14.24 -4.39
N PRO A 286 4.06 -14.69 -3.47
CA PRO A 286 5.44 -15.10 -3.80
C PRO A 286 5.55 -16.27 -4.80
N ASP A 287 4.47 -17.01 -5.04
CA ASP A 287 4.39 -18.06 -6.05
C ASP A 287 4.07 -17.52 -7.47
N GLY A 288 3.82 -16.22 -7.61
CA GLY A 288 3.41 -15.55 -8.84
C GLY A 288 1.92 -15.70 -9.18
N GLY A 289 1.13 -16.30 -8.29
CA GLY A 289 -0.33 -16.17 -8.30
C GLY A 289 -0.73 -14.73 -7.98
N SER A 290 -1.92 -14.32 -8.42
CA SER A 290 -2.43 -12.98 -8.14
C SER A 290 -3.94 -12.93 -8.05
N GLN A 291 -4.46 -11.95 -7.31
CA GLN A 291 -5.88 -11.67 -7.20
C GLN A 291 -6.15 -10.20 -7.47
N SER A 292 -7.02 -9.92 -8.43
CA SER A 292 -7.45 -8.55 -8.72
C SER A 292 -8.34 -8.02 -7.61
N PHE A 293 -8.25 -6.73 -7.33
CA PHE A 293 -9.17 -6.02 -6.42
C PHE A 293 -10.47 -5.57 -7.10
N ALA A 294 -10.70 -5.97 -8.36
CA ALA A 294 -11.97 -5.73 -9.02
C ALA A 294 -13.04 -6.67 -8.45
N TYR A 295 -14.08 -6.07 -7.85
CA TYR A 295 -15.22 -6.81 -7.31
C TYR A 295 -15.83 -7.75 -8.37
N THR A 296 -16.00 -9.03 -8.01
CA THR A 296 -16.43 -10.06 -8.97
C THR A 296 -17.15 -11.22 -8.28
N THR A 297 -17.46 -12.27 -9.05
CA THR A 297 -18.11 -13.49 -8.57
C THR A 297 -17.34 -14.16 -7.43
N GLY A 298 -18.07 -14.56 -6.39
CA GLY A 298 -17.53 -15.16 -5.16
C GLY A 298 -17.31 -14.17 -4.02
N TRP A 299 -17.31 -12.86 -4.28
CA TRP A 299 -16.99 -11.85 -3.27
C TRP A 299 -18.14 -11.56 -2.31
N HIS A 300 -17.82 -11.33 -1.04
CA HIS A 300 -18.74 -10.83 -0.03
C HIS A 300 -18.99 -9.30 -0.19
N THR A 301 -19.99 -8.74 0.49
CA THR A 301 -20.30 -7.29 0.42
C THR A 301 -19.87 -6.51 1.67
N GLY A 302 -19.68 -5.20 1.49
CA GLY A 302 -19.40 -4.23 2.55
C GLY A 302 -17.91 -4.00 2.81
N ASP A 303 -17.61 -3.03 3.67
CA ASP A 303 -16.25 -2.60 4.03
C ASP A 303 -15.52 -3.54 4.99
N GLN A 304 -16.22 -4.59 5.43
CA GLN A 304 -15.70 -5.71 6.21
C GLN A 304 -15.03 -6.77 5.31
N VAL A 305 -14.94 -6.52 4.01
CA VAL A 305 -14.22 -7.33 3.02
C VAL A 305 -13.01 -6.52 2.56
N GLN A 306 -11.82 -7.05 2.79
CA GLN A 306 -10.55 -6.39 2.49
C GLN A 306 -10.49 -5.89 1.04
N GLY A 307 -10.72 -6.77 0.07
CA GLY A 307 -10.68 -6.44 -1.35
C GLY A 307 -11.65 -5.33 -1.77
N ASN A 308 -12.81 -5.21 -1.10
CA ASN A 308 -13.76 -4.13 -1.40
C ASN A 308 -13.20 -2.78 -0.97
N VAL A 309 -12.48 -2.76 0.17
CA VAL A 309 -11.78 -1.57 0.66
C VAL A 309 -10.56 -1.28 -0.22
N ASP A 310 -9.83 -2.30 -0.68
CA ASP A 310 -8.69 -2.15 -1.60
C ASP A 310 -9.07 -1.44 -2.88
N GLY A 311 -10.08 -1.99 -3.58
CA GLY A 311 -10.57 -1.42 -4.82
C GLY A 311 -11.11 -0.01 -4.62
N ALA A 312 -11.86 0.22 -3.54
CA ALA A 312 -12.38 1.55 -3.23
C ALA A 312 -11.26 2.57 -2.96
N LEU A 313 -10.22 2.21 -2.21
CA LEU A 313 -9.08 3.09 -1.97
C LEU A 313 -8.33 3.41 -3.25
N LEU A 314 -8.02 2.40 -4.07
CA LEU A 314 -7.34 2.58 -5.35
C LEU A 314 -8.14 3.47 -6.30
N ASP A 315 -9.46 3.28 -6.39
CA ASP A 315 -10.32 4.10 -7.24
C ASP A 315 -10.36 5.56 -6.77
N LEU A 316 -10.47 5.78 -5.45
CA LEU A 316 -10.44 7.11 -4.87
C LEU A 316 -9.10 7.79 -5.14
N TRP A 317 -7.97 7.13 -4.89
CA TRP A 317 -6.64 7.71 -5.05
C TRP A 317 -6.29 7.99 -6.51
N ASN A 318 -6.56 7.02 -7.41
CA ASN A 318 -6.18 7.13 -8.82
C ASN A 318 -7.08 8.08 -9.60
N ASN A 319 -8.37 8.18 -9.24
CA ASN A 319 -9.35 8.84 -10.09
C ASN A 319 -10.03 10.07 -9.48
N LEU A 320 -9.94 10.30 -8.16
CA LEU A 320 -10.69 11.36 -7.49
C LEU A 320 -9.81 12.30 -6.64
N ASP A 321 -8.91 11.74 -5.84
CA ASP A 321 -8.22 12.49 -4.79
C ASP A 321 -7.00 13.27 -5.30
N GLY A 322 -6.61 13.02 -6.55
CA GLY A 322 -5.39 13.56 -7.17
C GLY A 322 -4.13 12.84 -6.71
N GLY A 323 -4.24 11.55 -6.40
CA GLY A 323 -3.21 10.73 -5.76
C GLY A 323 -3.48 10.49 -4.27
N TRP A 324 -2.66 9.65 -3.66
CA TRP A 324 -2.84 9.21 -2.27
C TRP A 324 -2.35 10.22 -1.21
N ASP A 325 -1.59 11.26 -1.59
CA ASP A 325 -0.88 12.14 -0.66
C ASP A 325 -1.82 12.78 0.37
N ARG A 326 -2.99 13.23 -0.08
CA ARG A 326 -4.00 13.83 0.81
C ARG A 326 -4.55 12.83 1.82
N THR A 327 -4.70 11.57 1.42
CA THR A 327 -5.05 10.48 2.33
C THR A 327 -3.94 10.28 3.36
N ILE A 328 -2.67 10.25 2.94
CA ILE A 328 -1.52 10.13 3.86
C ILE A 328 -1.45 11.28 4.87
N SER A 329 -1.63 12.52 4.42
CA SER A 329 -1.69 13.69 5.31
C SER A 329 -2.86 13.58 6.30
N MET A 330 -4.02 13.12 5.85
CA MET A 330 -5.19 12.90 6.70
C MET A 330 -4.93 11.80 7.75
N LEU A 331 -4.34 10.67 7.33
CA LEU A 331 -3.96 9.57 8.23
C LEU A 331 -2.87 9.94 9.24
N THR A 332 -2.09 10.98 8.95
CA THR A 332 -1.13 11.52 9.91
C THR A 332 -1.83 12.39 10.97
N ALA A 333 -2.88 13.12 10.58
CA ALA A 333 -3.66 13.96 11.47
C ALA A 333 -4.75 13.20 12.23
N ARG A 334 -5.20 12.05 11.72
CA ARG A 334 -6.29 11.22 12.27
C ARG A 334 -5.97 9.75 12.12
N GLN A 335 -6.49 8.96 13.06
CA GLN A 335 -6.17 7.54 13.19
C GLN A 335 -7.45 6.70 13.07
N PRO A 336 -8.11 6.67 11.89
CA PRO A 336 -9.36 5.94 11.74
C PRO A 336 -9.16 4.44 12.03
N ALA A 337 -10.08 3.85 12.79
CA ALA A 337 -10.02 2.43 13.13
C ALA A 337 -10.66 1.52 12.06
N THR A 338 -11.43 2.10 11.14
CA THR A 338 -12.17 1.40 10.08
C THR A 338 -12.24 2.23 8.81
N PHE A 339 -12.56 1.59 7.68
CA PHE A 339 -12.81 2.31 6.43
C PHE A 339 -14.02 3.25 6.53
N ALA A 340 -15.08 2.85 7.24
CA ALA A 340 -16.20 3.74 7.55
C ALA A 340 -15.77 5.03 8.25
N ASP A 341 -14.89 4.96 9.26
CA ASP A 341 -14.40 6.13 9.97
C ASP A 341 -13.48 7.00 9.10
N TYR A 342 -12.60 6.36 8.31
CA TYR A 342 -11.81 7.03 7.28
C TYR A 342 -12.72 7.83 6.33
N PHE A 343 -13.75 7.19 5.76
CA PHE A 343 -14.56 7.79 4.73
C PHE A 343 -15.52 8.86 5.29
N LYS A 344 -16.22 8.56 6.39
CA LYS A 344 -17.29 9.42 6.92
C LYS A 344 -16.77 10.53 7.82
N THR A 345 -15.66 10.31 8.52
CA THR A 345 -15.12 11.27 9.51
C THR A 345 -13.77 11.83 9.07
N GLY A 346 -12.88 10.99 8.54
CA GLY A 346 -11.54 11.37 8.12
C GLY A 346 -11.56 12.30 6.90
N ARG A 347 -12.12 11.83 5.78
CA ARG A 347 -12.15 12.55 4.49
C ARG A 347 -12.73 13.97 4.59
N PRO A 348 -13.85 14.24 5.31
CA PRO A 348 -14.38 15.61 5.47
C PRO A 348 -13.44 16.59 6.19
N THR A 349 -12.45 16.08 6.92
CA THR A 349 -11.53 16.90 7.73
C THR A 349 -10.14 17.01 7.13
N ALA A 350 -9.91 16.34 6.00
CA ALA A 350 -8.70 16.51 5.22
C ALA A 350 -8.56 17.96 4.73
N ASN A 351 -7.33 18.38 4.44
CA ASN A 351 -7.04 19.70 3.89
C ASN A 351 -6.20 19.59 2.62
N PRO A 352 -6.76 19.87 1.42
CA PRO A 352 -8.16 20.21 1.18
C PRO A 352 -9.11 19.02 1.45
N VAL A 353 -10.39 19.31 1.65
CA VAL A 353 -11.41 18.30 1.95
C VAL A 353 -11.48 17.25 0.85
N LEU A 354 -11.52 15.97 1.24
CA LEU A 354 -11.71 14.86 0.33
C LEU A 354 -13.20 14.57 0.16
N ALA A 355 -13.64 14.29 -1.06
CA ALA A 355 -15.05 14.09 -1.39
C ALA A 355 -15.62 12.83 -0.73
N THR A 356 -16.84 12.94 -0.20
CA THR A 356 -17.62 11.83 0.40
C THR A 356 -18.98 11.63 -0.30
N THR A 357 -19.20 12.35 -1.40
CA THR A 357 -20.44 12.34 -2.19
C THR A 357 -20.12 12.20 -3.68
N GLY A 358 -21.14 12.07 -4.52
CA GLY A 358 -20.99 12.01 -5.98
C GLY A 358 -20.12 10.82 -6.42
N SER A 359 -19.07 11.08 -7.19
CA SER A 359 -18.16 10.04 -7.69
C SER A 359 -17.52 9.21 -6.58
N ALA A 360 -17.28 9.78 -5.39
CA ALA A 360 -16.75 9.00 -4.26
C ALA A 360 -17.68 7.84 -3.89
N LEU A 361 -18.99 8.10 -3.82
CA LEU A 361 -19.99 7.06 -3.55
C LEU A 361 -20.14 6.09 -4.73
N THR A 362 -19.92 6.56 -5.96
CA THR A 362 -19.93 5.68 -7.15
C THR A 362 -18.79 4.68 -7.10
N TYR A 363 -17.58 5.11 -6.73
CA TYR A 363 -16.43 4.21 -6.57
C TYR A 363 -16.65 3.21 -5.44
N LEU A 364 -17.20 3.63 -4.30
CA LEU A 364 -17.53 2.69 -3.21
C LEU A 364 -18.59 1.65 -3.64
N ALA A 365 -19.63 2.07 -4.36
CA ALA A 365 -20.70 1.19 -4.81
C ALA A 365 -20.22 0.14 -5.83
N ALA A 366 -19.20 0.45 -6.63
CA ALA A 366 -18.56 -0.51 -7.54
C ALA A 366 -17.93 -1.69 -6.78
N HIS A 367 -17.62 -1.50 -5.49
CA HIS A 367 -17.08 -2.51 -4.57
C HIS A 367 -18.09 -2.94 -3.51
N ALA A 368 -19.39 -2.80 -3.79
CA ALA A 368 -20.47 -3.18 -2.88
C ALA A 368 -20.35 -2.57 -1.47
N ILE A 369 -19.86 -1.33 -1.39
CA ILE A 369 -19.88 -0.47 -0.19
C ILE A 369 -20.83 0.70 -0.44
N ASP A 370 -21.78 0.91 0.46
CA ASP A 370 -22.78 1.98 0.40
C ASP A 370 -22.77 2.83 1.68
N TYR A 371 -22.17 4.02 1.57
CA TYR A 371 -22.23 5.09 2.56
C TYR A 371 -23.06 6.28 2.12
N GLY A 372 -23.83 6.11 1.04
CA GLY A 372 -24.63 7.16 0.47
C GLY A 372 -25.85 7.51 1.33
N PRO A 373 -26.62 8.52 0.90
CA PRO A 373 -27.95 8.76 1.42
C PRO A 373 -28.81 7.49 1.35
N THR A 374 -29.80 7.41 2.23
CA THR A 374 -30.75 6.28 2.19
C THR A 374 -31.36 6.12 0.81
N ILE A 375 -31.32 4.88 0.28
CA ILE A 375 -32.01 4.49 -0.95
C ILE A 375 -33.52 4.31 -0.74
N VAL A 376 -33.99 4.34 0.51
CA VAL A 376 -35.41 4.25 0.85
C VAL A 376 -36.09 5.59 0.65
N GLY A 377 -37.09 5.63 -0.23
CA GLY A 377 -37.91 6.81 -0.50
C GLY A 377 -37.24 7.85 -1.39
N ASP A 378 -36.10 7.54 -2.01
CA ASP A 378 -35.36 8.48 -2.87
C ASP A 378 -35.98 8.66 -4.27
N GLY A 379 -37.02 7.88 -4.59
CA GLY A 379 -37.73 7.93 -5.86
C GLY A 379 -36.96 7.35 -7.04
N ARG A 380 -35.83 6.67 -6.81
CA ARG A 380 -35.00 6.05 -7.86
C ARG A 380 -35.14 4.54 -7.87
N THR A 381 -34.49 3.93 -8.85
CA THR A 381 -34.34 2.47 -8.89
C THR A 381 -32.88 2.09 -8.66
N HIS A 382 -32.67 1.00 -7.95
CA HIS A 382 -31.36 0.49 -7.56
C HIS A 382 -31.25 -0.99 -7.88
N ALA A 383 -30.08 -1.47 -8.27
CA ALA A 383 -29.82 -2.91 -8.22
C ALA A 383 -29.32 -3.26 -6.81
N LEU A 384 -29.75 -4.40 -6.25
CA LEU A 384 -29.35 -4.84 -4.91
C LEU A 384 -28.52 -6.10 -5.02
N THR A 385 -27.36 -6.15 -4.37
CA THR A 385 -26.47 -7.32 -4.31
C THR A 385 -26.28 -7.78 -2.88
N ASN A 386 -26.11 -9.08 -2.66
CA ASN A 386 -25.54 -9.61 -1.41
C ASN A 386 -24.23 -10.37 -1.65
N GLY A 387 -23.57 -10.10 -2.79
CA GLY A 387 -22.28 -10.66 -3.12
C GLY A 387 -22.12 -11.03 -4.60
N GLY A 388 -20.88 -11.33 -4.97
CA GLY A 388 -20.53 -12.10 -6.17
C GLY A 388 -20.82 -11.43 -7.51
N GLY A 389 -20.92 -10.10 -7.56
CA GLY A 389 -21.37 -9.40 -8.77
C GLY A 389 -22.78 -9.83 -9.23
N LEU A 390 -23.59 -10.35 -8.30
CA LEU A 390 -24.95 -10.79 -8.56
C LEU A 390 -25.94 -9.73 -8.07
N ALA A 391 -27.07 -9.61 -8.74
CA ALA A 391 -28.17 -8.76 -8.35
C ALA A 391 -29.41 -9.59 -8.00
N LEU A 392 -30.20 -9.08 -7.05
CA LEU A 392 -31.56 -9.50 -6.76
C LEU A 392 -32.41 -9.34 -8.03
N GLU A 393 -33.00 -10.42 -8.49
CA GLU A 393 -33.76 -10.47 -9.74
C GLU A 393 -35.11 -11.17 -9.54
N ARG A 394 -36.14 -10.65 -10.21
CA ARG A 394 -37.38 -11.38 -10.48
C ARG A 394 -37.12 -12.50 -11.51
N SER A 395 -37.39 -13.76 -11.17
CA SER A 395 -36.95 -14.90 -11.99
C SER A 395 -37.61 -15.02 -13.39
N ASP A 396 -38.88 -14.64 -13.52
CA ASP A 396 -39.60 -14.63 -14.80
C ASP A 396 -39.29 -13.36 -15.62
N GLN A 397 -39.99 -13.18 -16.73
CA GLN A 397 -39.87 -12.01 -17.59
C GLN A 397 -40.86 -10.93 -17.15
N CYS A 398 -40.52 -9.66 -17.37
CA CYS A 398 -41.50 -8.59 -17.25
C CYS A 398 -42.68 -8.88 -18.19
N GLY A 399 -43.90 -8.72 -17.69
CA GLY A 399 -45.17 -9.01 -18.35
C GLY A 399 -45.80 -10.34 -17.94
N ALA A 400 -45.08 -11.19 -17.19
CA ALA A 400 -45.63 -12.43 -16.66
C ALA A 400 -46.61 -12.14 -15.51
N SER A 401 -47.74 -12.84 -15.50
CA SER A 401 -48.77 -12.67 -14.47
C SER A 401 -48.57 -13.65 -13.31
N GLY A 402 -48.94 -13.22 -12.11
CA GLY A 402 -48.97 -14.08 -10.93
C GLY A 402 -47.80 -13.87 -9.97
N SER A 403 -47.32 -14.96 -9.37
CA SER A 403 -46.23 -14.94 -8.40
C SER A 403 -44.93 -15.41 -9.05
N SER A 404 -43.87 -14.62 -8.94
CA SER A 404 -42.53 -15.01 -9.39
C SER A 404 -41.61 -15.29 -8.21
N PRO A 405 -40.76 -16.32 -8.25
CA PRO A 405 -39.61 -16.43 -7.37
C PRO A 405 -38.65 -15.22 -7.45
N ALA A 406 -38.02 -14.88 -6.33
CA ALA A 406 -36.85 -14.01 -6.27
C ALA A 406 -35.57 -14.86 -6.31
N VAL A 407 -34.60 -14.46 -7.12
CA VAL A 407 -33.33 -15.18 -7.33
C VAL A 407 -32.15 -14.20 -7.38
N LEU A 408 -30.93 -14.73 -7.28
CA LEU A 408 -29.72 -14.00 -7.63
C LEU A 408 -29.40 -14.25 -9.11
N ALA A 409 -29.02 -13.21 -9.85
CA ALA A 409 -28.58 -13.31 -11.25
C ALA A 409 -27.35 -12.44 -11.49
N THR A 410 -26.55 -12.72 -12.51
CA THR A 410 -25.45 -11.83 -12.91
C THR A 410 -25.98 -10.42 -13.14
N TYR A 411 -25.33 -9.43 -12.53
CA TYR A 411 -25.75 -8.04 -12.66
C TYR A 411 -25.70 -7.56 -14.11
N ASP A 412 -26.78 -6.91 -14.55
CA ASP A 412 -26.97 -6.29 -15.85
C ASP A 412 -27.84 -5.04 -15.66
N ALA A 413 -27.20 -3.87 -15.72
CA ALA A 413 -27.83 -2.57 -15.48
C ALA A 413 -29.01 -2.28 -16.44
N THR A 414 -29.12 -3.00 -17.57
CA THR A 414 -30.19 -2.81 -18.56
C THR A 414 -31.48 -3.58 -18.23
N ARG A 415 -31.45 -4.51 -17.27
CA ARG A 415 -32.59 -5.36 -16.93
C ARG A 415 -33.49 -4.71 -15.89
N ALA A 416 -34.66 -4.26 -16.33
CA ALA A 416 -35.71 -3.72 -15.46
C ALA A 416 -36.05 -4.64 -14.26
N LYS A 417 -36.02 -5.96 -14.46
CA LYS A 417 -36.27 -6.97 -13.42
C LYS A 417 -35.18 -7.12 -12.34
N GLN A 418 -34.05 -6.43 -12.51
CA GLN A 418 -32.98 -6.30 -11.49
C GLN A 418 -32.99 -4.92 -10.81
N ARG A 419 -33.86 -4.01 -11.25
CA ARG A 419 -33.98 -2.66 -10.70
C ARG A 419 -35.09 -2.66 -9.65
N TRP A 420 -34.87 -1.99 -8.54
CA TRP A 420 -35.77 -1.99 -7.40
C TRP A 420 -35.99 -0.56 -6.90
N THR A 421 -37.25 -0.16 -6.76
CA THR A 421 -37.64 1.04 -6.02
C THR A 421 -37.98 0.66 -4.60
N LEU A 422 -37.31 1.28 -3.64
CA LEU A 422 -37.55 1.09 -2.22
C LEU A 422 -38.48 2.19 -1.73
N ARG A 423 -39.80 1.96 -1.84
CA ARG A 423 -40.80 2.97 -1.50
C ARG A 423 -41.08 2.99 0.00
N ALA A 424 -40.86 4.14 0.63
CA ALA A 424 -41.23 4.35 2.04
C ALA A 424 -42.75 4.39 2.21
N GLU A 425 -43.25 3.72 3.25
CA GLU A 425 -44.66 3.68 3.63
C GLU A 425 -44.87 4.50 4.92
N ALA A 426 -46.09 5.01 5.12
CA ALA A 426 -46.42 5.90 6.26
C ALA A 426 -46.24 5.22 7.64
N ASN A 427 -46.24 3.89 7.69
CA ASN A 427 -46.00 3.09 8.89
C ASN A 427 -44.50 2.88 9.21
N GLY A 428 -43.59 3.51 8.47
CA GLY A 428 -42.15 3.40 8.66
C GLY A 428 -41.52 2.13 8.04
N THR A 429 -42.29 1.36 7.27
CA THR A 429 -41.80 0.23 6.48
C THR A 429 -41.53 0.65 5.03
N THR A 430 -41.02 -0.30 4.24
CA THR A 430 -40.60 -0.12 2.86
C THR A 430 -41.17 -1.24 2.01
N LYS A 431 -41.70 -0.92 0.83
CA LYS A 431 -41.97 -1.90 -0.22
C LYS A 431 -40.84 -1.92 -1.22
N LEU A 432 -40.31 -3.11 -1.51
CA LEU A 432 -39.34 -3.35 -2.58
C LEU A 432 -40.12 -3.70 -3.85
N ILE A 433 -40.22 -2.73 -4.76
CA ILE A 433 -40.98 -2.82 -6.01
C ILE A 433 -39.98 -3.05 -7.15
N ASP A 434 -40.15 -4.08 -7.98
CA ASP A 434 -39.28 -4.29 -9.14
C ASP A 434 -39.52 -3.23 -10.24
N GLY A 435 -38.55 -3.08 -11.14
CA GLY A 435 -38.56 -2.05 -12.18
C GLY A 435 -39.34 -2.45 -13.44
N CYS A 436 -39.99 -3.62 -13.45
CA CYS A 436 -40.79 -4.06 -14.59
C CYS A 436 -42.02 -3.15 -14.80
N PRO A 437 -42.52 -3.01 -16.05
CA PRO A 437 -43.76 -2.28 -16.32
C PRO A 437 -44.99 -2.83 -15.56
N ASP A 438 -45.03 -4.14 -15.36
CA ASP A 438 -46.00 -4.89 -14.56
C ASP A 438 -45.48 -5.10 -13.12
N ALA A 439 -45.11 -4.00 -12.47
CA ALA A 439 -44.38 -4.02 -11.22
C ALA A 439 -45.03 -4.90 -10.13
N LEU A 440 -44.22 -5.76 -9.53
CA LEU A 440 -44.53 -6.63 -8.40
C LEU A 440 -43.71 -6.20 -7.18
N VAL A 441 -44.16 -6.63 -6.00
CA VAL A 441 -43.49 -6.36 -4.73
C VAL A 441 -42.94 -7.62 -4.09
N LEU A 442 -41.73 -7.51 -3.53
CA LEU A 442 -41.09 -8.59 -2.79
C LEU A 442 -41.92 -8.95 -1.55
N THR A 443 -42.25 -10.23 -1.44
CA THR A 443 -43.07 -10.82 -0.38
C THR A 443 -42.27 -11.87 0.36
N ALA A 444 -42.15 -11.72 1.68
CA ALA A 444 -41.44 -12.65 2.54
C ALA A 444 -42.14 -14.01 2.63
N PRO A 445 -41.38 -15.12 2.79
CA PRO A 445 -41.95 -16.42 3.16
C PRO A 445 -42.41 -16.40 4.63
N THR A 446 -43.27 -17.35 5.01
CA THR A 446 -43.73 -17.53 6.40
C THR A 446 -42.88 -18.51 7.21
N THR A 447 -41.86 -19.12 6.59
CA THR A 447 -40.96 -20.10 7.21
C THR A 447 -39.50 -19.73 6.94
N SER A 448 -38.63 -19.99 7.92
CA SER A 448 -37.18 -19.83 7.76
C SER A 448 -36.67 -20.67 6.59
N GLY A 449 -35.80 -20.09 5.76
CA GLY A 449 -35.24 -20.73 4.58
C GLY A 449 -36.21 -20.81 3.41
N GLY A 450 -37.46 -20.34 3.56
CA GLY A 450 -38.40 -20.23 2.47
C GLY A 450 -37.94 -19.22 1.42
N GLN A 451 -38.29 -19.45 0.16
CA GLN A 451 -37.95 -18.52 -0.93
C GLN A 451 -38.87 -17.29 -0.90
N ALA A 452 -38.30 -16.10 -1.02
CA ALA A 452 -39.05 -14.87 -1.23
C ALA A 452 -39.67 -14.86 -2.63
N THR A 453 -40.87 -14.28 -2.74
CA THR A 453 -41.61 -14.23 -4.02
C THR A 453 -42.05 -12.81 -4.31
N LEU A 454 -42.17 -12.45 -5.59
CA LEU A 454 -42.78 -11.23 -6.05
C LEU A 454 -44.26 -11.48 -6.33
N ARG A 455 -45.12 -10.54 -5.91
CA ARG A 455 -46.58 -10.59 -6.07
C ARG A 455 -47.14 -9.20 -6.33
N ALA A 456 -48.38 -9.12 -6.82
CA ALA A 456 -49.08 -7.85 -6.94
C ALA A 456 -49.15 -7.14 -5.58
N VAL A 457 -49.09 -5.80 -5.61
CA VAL A 457 -49.14 -4.99 -4.40
C VAL A 457 -50.45 -5.19 -3.65
N ASN A 458 -50.34 -5.49 -2.36
CA ASN A 458 -51.43 -5.61 -1.42
C ASN A 458 -51.05 -4.85 -0.16
N SER A 459 -51.63 -3.67 0.04
CA SER A 459 -51.35 -2.80 1.18
C SER A 459 -51.74 -3.41 2.53
N SER A 460 -52.59 -4.45 2.55
CA SER A 460 -52.98 -5.16 3.77
C SER A 460 -52.14 -6.40 4.04
N ASN A 461 -51.19 -6.76 3.16
CA ASN A 461 -50.33 -7.93 3.36
C ASN A 461 -49.04 -7.53 4.10
N PRO A 462 -48.89 -7.87 5.40
CA PRO A 462 -47.73 -7.47 6.19
C PRO A 462 -46.44 -8.21 5.78
N TRP A 463 -46.52 -9.26 4.95
CA TRP A 463 -45.34 -9.93 4.38
C TRP A 463 -44.72 -9.17 3.20
N GLN A 464 -45.38 -8.11 2.70
CA GLN A 464 -44.85 -7.21 1.66
C GLN A 464 -44.16 -5.97 2.24
N ASP A 465 -44.18 -5.82 3.57
CA ASP A 465 -43.57 -4.70 4.26
C ASP A 465 -42.19 -5.11 4.80
N TRP A 466 -41.18 -4.30 4.51
CA TRP A 466 -39.80 -4.56 4.90
C TRP A 466 -39.23 -3.39 5.69
N LYS A 467 -38.35 -3.66 6.63
CA LYS A 467 -37.51 -2.67 7.30
C LYS A 467 -36.11 -2.76 6.69
N VAL A 468 -35.66 -1.67 6.10
CA VAL A 468 -34.33 -1.57 5.49
C VAL A 468 -33.47 -0.71 6.41
N THR A 469 -32.42 -1.30 6.95
CA THR A 469 -31.52 -0.64 7.91
C THR A 469 -30.11 -0.66 7.36
N GLN A 470 -29.53 0.52 7.13
CA GLN A 470 -28.11 0.63 6.78
C GLN A 470 -27.27 0.27 8.01
N ASN A 471 -26.31 -0.63 7.84
CA ASN A 471 -25.41 -1.06 8.90
C ASN A 471 -24.09 -0.27 8.87
N SER A 472 -23.23 -0.53 9.86
CA SER A 472 -21.95 0.15 9.96
C SER A 472 -20.98 -0.21 8.84
N SER A 473 -21.16 -1.35 8.18
CA SER A 473 -20.26 -1.84 7.12
C SER A 473 -20.60 -1.36 5.71
N GLY A 474 -21.50 -0.38 5.60
CA GLY A 474 -21.90 0.18 4.32
C GLY A 474 -22.76 -0.79 3.52
N THR A 475 -23.57 -1.59 4.19
CA THR A 475 -24.58 -2.43 3.55
C THR A 475 -25.92 -2.23 4.27
N TYR A 476 -26.93 -2.97 3.87
CA TYR A 476 -28.29 -2.93 4.35
C TYR A 476 -28.70 -4.31 4.87
N THR A 477 -29.40 -4.33 5.99
CA THR A 477 -30.19 -5.49 6.40
C THR A 477 -31.65 -5.22 6.05
N ILE A 478 -32.28 -6.17 5.37
CA ILE A 478 -33.66 -6.06 4.87
C ILE A 478 -34.52 -7.09 5.63
N THR A 479 -35.28 -6.64 6.64
CA THR A 479 -36.01 -7.52 7.56
C THR A 479 -37.51 -7.35 7.40
N ASN A 480 -38.27 -8.43 7.29
CA ASN A 480 -39.73 -8.38 7.30
C ASN A 480 -40.25 -8.34 8.74
N PRO A 481 -40.93 -7.25 9.19
CA PRO A 481 -41.38 -7.12 10.57
C PRO A 481 -42.41 -8.16 11.02
N ALA A 482 -43.19 -8.71 10.09
CA ALA A 482 -44.25 -9.67 10.40
C ALA A 482 -43.72 -11.07 10.75
N THR A 483 -42.58 -11.45 10.18
CA THR A 483 -41.94 -12.77 10.38
C THR A 483 -40.70 -12.70 11.26
N GLY A 484 -40.06 -11.51 11.34
CA GLY A 484 -38.77 -11.35 11.99
C GLY A 484 -37.59 -11.90 11.16
N TYR A 485 -37.82 -12.27 9.89
CA TYR A 485 -36.79 -12.82 9.01
C TYR A 485 -36.14 -11.74 8.16
N SER A 486 -34.83 -11.86 7.97
CA SER A 486 -34.02 -11.04 7.07
C SER A 486 -33.85 -11.72 5.72
N LEU A 487 -33.82 -10.91 4.66
CA LEU A 487 -33.56 -11.33 3.29
C LEU A 487 -32.15 -11.92 3.18
N ASP A 488 -32.03 -13.09 2.58
CA ASP A 488 -30.84 -13.94 2.65
C ASP A 488 -30.67 -14.77 1.36
N SER A 489 -29.56 -15.48 1.21
CA SER A 489 -29.35 -16.50 0.19
C SER A 489 -28.40 -17.58 0.70
N ALA A 490 -28.63 -18.85 0.36
CA ALA A 490 -27.76 -19.94 0.82
C ALA A 490 -26.42 -20.00 0.06
N PRO A 491 -26.36 -19.97 -1.30
CA PRO A 491 -25.12 -19.69 -2.02
C PRO A 491 -25.20 -18.41 -2.87
N VAL A 492 -24.13 -17.60 -2.87
CA VAL A 492 -23.97 -16.44 -3.78
C VAL A 492 -23.57 -16.93 -5.17
N THR A 493 -24.53 -17.51 -5.89
CA THR A 493 -24.34 -18.08 -7.24
C THR A 493 -25.51 -17.72 -8.17
N PRO A 494 -25.31 -17.60 -9.49
CA PRO A 494 -26.41 -17.34 -10.42
C PRO A 494 -27.52 -18.40 -10.33
N GLY A 495 -28.77 -17.94 -10.27
CA GLY A 495 -29.97 -18.76 -10.12
C GLY A 495 -30.29 -19.17 -8.68
N ALA A 496 -29.45 -18.82 -7.69
CA ALA A 496 -29.71 -19.13 -6.30
C ALA A 496 -31.01 -18.48 -5.81
N ALA A 497 -31.79 -19.25 -5.05
CA ALA A 497 -33.00 -18.75 -4.42
C ALA A 497 -32.67 -17.67 -3.38
N VAL A 498 -33.37 -16.53 -3.48
CA VAL A 498 -33.36 -15.53 -2.42
C VAL A 498 -34.38 -15.95 -1.38
N THR A 499 -33.91 -16.15 -0.15
CA THR A 499 -34.67 -16.72 0.96
C THR A 499 -34.88 -15.68 2.05
N ALA A 500 -35.60 -16.05 3.12
CA ALA A 500 -35.57 -15.28 4.35
C ALA A 500 -35.28 -16.20 5.55
N ASN A 501 -34.35 -15.78 6.41
CA ASN A 501 -33.92 -16.51 7.60
C ASN A 501 -33.96 -15.60 8.83
N PRO A 502 -33.93 -16.14 10.07
CA PRO A 502 -33.71 -15.34 11.26
C PRO A 502 -32.55 -14.36 11.06
N THR A 503 -32.74 -13.13 11.53
CA THR A 503 -31.68 -12.11 11.49
C THR A 503 -30.45 -12.64 12.21
N GLY A 504 -29.32 -12.62 11.51
CA GLY A 504 -28.02 -13.00 12.03
C GLY A 504 -26.92 -12.09 11.47
N ASN A 505 -25.67 -12.50 11.67
CA ASN A 505 -24.50 -11.77 11.19
C ASN A 505 -23.89 -12.41 9.94
N ALA A 506 -24.68 -13.20 9.18
CA ALA A 506 -24.21 -13.82 7.96
C ALA A 506 -24.04 -12.76 6.86
N ASN A 507 -22.91 -12.80 6.13
CA ASN A 507 -22.67 -11.82 5.06
C ASN A 507 -23.74 -11.90 3.95
N THR A 508 -24.36 -13.07 3.75
CA THR A 508 -25.47 -13.26 2.79
C THR A 508 -26.73 -12.45 3.11
N GLN A 509 -26.83 -11.91 4.33
CA GLN A 509 -27.89 -10.98 4.76
C GLN A 509 -27.51 -9.50 4.64
N ASN A 510 -26.27 -9.20 4.22
CA ASN A 510 -25.81 -7.85 3.94
C ASN A 510 -26.06 -7.55 2.46
N TRP A 511 -26.83 -6.50 2.21
CA TRP A 511 -27.18 -6.07 0.87
C TRP A 511 -26.54 -4.72 0.54
N ALA A 512 -26.05 -4.51 -0.66
CA ALA A 512 -25.54 -3.21 -1.12
C ALA A 512 -26.25 -2.79 -2.40
N ALA A 513 -26.30 -1.48 -2.66
CA ALA A 513 -26.74 -0.97 -3.95
C ALA A 513 -25.59 -1.09 -4.98
N LEU A 514 -25.87 -1.64 -6.15
CA LEU A 514 -25.00 -1.59 -7.32
C LEU A 514 -25.41 -0.39 -8.19
N ASN A 515 -24.42 0.35 -8.68
CA ASN A 515 -24.61 1.48 -9.59
C ASN A 515 -24.33 1.12 -11.04
#